data_AF-A0A9W8I505-F1
#
_entry.id   AF-A0A9W8I505-F1
#
_cell.length_a   1.000
_cell.length_b   1.000
_cell.length_c   1.000
_cell.angle_alpha   90.00
_cell.angle_beta   90.00
_cell.angle_gamma   90.00
#
_symmetry.space_group_name_H-M   'P 1'
#
loop_
_entity.id
_entity.type
_entity.pdbx_description
1 polymer ?
#
loop_
_entity_poly.entity_id
_entity_poly.type
_entity_poly.pdbx_seq_one_letter_code
_entity_poly.pdbx_strand_id
1 'polypeptide(L)' 'MMPMQDLSGSATHSVHSSGLYPTDDQIVDAVRRILVNADLSTTTKKAIRAQLAQDFNVDLSAKKEFISKVVDQMLIGS' A
#
# COMPACT_ATOMS: atom_id res chain seq x y z
N MET A 1 31.82 -35.02 29.03
CA MET A 1 31.66 -35.01 27.57
C MET A 1 30.22 -35.37 27.27
N MET A 2 29.41 -34.38 26.87
CA MET A 2 28.12 -34.54 26.19
C MET A 2 28.07 -33.42 25.14
N PRO A 3 28.02 -33.74 23.85
CA PRO A 3 27.93 -32.76 22.78
C PRO A 3 26.47 -32.43 22.45
N MET A 4 26.31 -31.25 21.82
CA MET A 4 25.18 -30.84 21.00
C MET A 4 23.82 -30.64 21.68
N GLN A 5 23.41 -29.36 21.74
CA GLN A 5 22.07 -28.99 21.29
C GLN A 5 22.20 -27.83 20.30
N ASP A 6 21.95 -28.18 19.04
CA ASP A 6 21.59 -27.31 17.92
C ASP A 6 20.28 -26.57 18.24
N LEU A 7 20.15 -25.33 17.79
CA LEU A 7 19.07 -24.90 16.89
C LEU A 7 19.05 -23.39 16.72
N SER A 8 19.47 -22.99 15.53
CA SER A 8 19.13 -21.75 14.85
C SER A 8 17.62 -21.45 14.95
N GLY A 9 17.29 -20.29 15.49
CA GLY A 9 15.93 -19.73 15.48
C GLY A 9 16.00 -18.30 14.97
N SER A 10 16.14 -18.14 13.65
CA SER A 10 16.00 -16.85 12.97
C SER A 10 14.68 -16.22 13.40
N ALA A 11 14.74 -15.05 14.02
CA ALA A 11 13.58 -14.26 14.41
C ALA A 11 12.79 -13.92 13.13
N THR A 12 11.79 -14.75 12.84
CA THR A 12 10.82 -14.53 11.79
C THR A 12 10.14 -13.19 12.07
N HIS A 13 10.37 -12.22 11.19
CA HIS A 13 9.65 -10.95 11.15
C HIS A 13 8.17 -11.21 11.41
N SER A 14 7.67 -10.67 12.52
CA SER A 14 6.25 -10.70 12.87
C SER A 14 5.49 -9.96 11.78
N VAL A 15 4.93 -10.73 10.85
CA VAL A 15 3.98 -10.24 9.87
C VAL A 15 2.75 -9.75 10.63
N HIS A 16 2.56 -8.44 10.67
CA HIS A 16 1.33 -7.82 11.17
C HIS A 16 0.22 -8.10 10.15
N SER A 17 -0.42 -9.27 10.27
CA SER A 17 -1.56 -9.69 9.45
C SER A 17 -2.90 -9.37 10.12
N SER A 18 -3.02 -8.21 10.78
CA SER A 18 -4.18 -7.91 11.65
C SER A 18 -5.12 -6.83 11.11
N GLY A 19 -4.95 -6.39 9.87
CA GLY A 19 -5.88 -5.46 9.23
C GLY A 19 -5.97 -5.77 7.75
N LEU A 20 -7.07 -6.42 7.33
CA LEU A 20 -7.39 -6.62 5.91
C LEU A 20 -7.59 -5.29 5.15
N TYR A 21 -7.61 -4.16 5.87
CA TYR A 21 -7.81 -2.83 5.31
C TYR A 21 -6.57 -1.97 5.49
N PRO A 22 -6.03 -1.36 4.42
CA PRO A 22 -4.90 -0.46 4.52
C PRO A 22 -5.26 0.81 5.28
N THR A 23 -4.29 1.30 6.03
CA THR A 23 -4.36 2.59 6.72
C THR A 23 -4.29 3.73 5.72
N ASP A 24 -4.74 4.93 6.12
CA ASP A 24 -4.69 6.11 5.27
C ASP A 24 -3.27 6.41 4.79
N ASP A 25 -2.28 6.24 5.67
CA ASP A 25 -0.86 6.42 5.35
C ASP A 25 -0.38 5.43 4.27
N GLN A 26 -0.77 4.15 4.38
CA GLN A 26 -0.45 3.15 3.36
C GLN A 26 -1.11 3.45 2.01
N ILE A 27 -2.34 3.96 2.02
CA ILE A 27 -3.03 4.37 0.80
C ILE A 27 -2.31 5.56 0.17
N VAL A 28 -1.89 6.56 0.95
CA VAL A 28 -1.16 7.73 0.44
C VAL A 28 0.19 7.32 -0.14
N ASP A 29 0.96 6.48 0.54
CA ASP A 29 2.23 5.97 0.03
C ASP A 29 2.02 5.20 -1.28
N ALA A 30 1.03 4.31 -1.33
CA ALA A 30 0.70 3.56 -2.53
C ALA A 30 0.23 4.46 -3.70
N VAL A 31 -0.62 5.46 -3.44
CA VAL A 31 -1.00 6.47 -4.45
C VAL A 31 0.24 7.18 -4.98
N ARG A 32 1.14 7.63 -4.09
CA ARG A 32 2.37 8.31 -4.48
C ARG A 32 3.27 7.40 -5.32
N ARG A 33 3.43 6.13 -4.94
CA ARG A 33 4.17 5.13 -5.74
C ARG A 33 3.57 4.96 -7.12
N ILE A 34 2.25 4.83 -7.22
CA ILE A 34 1.54 4.74 -8.51
C ILE A 34 1.79 6.00 -9.34
N LEU A 35 1.68 7.19 -8.75
CA LEU A 35 1.91 8.46 -9.44
C LEU A 35 3.37 8.72 -9.84
N VAL A 36 4.34 8.11 -9.14
CA VAL A 36 5.77 8.19 -9.48
C VAL A 36 6.13 7.18 -10.58
N ASN A 37 5.54 5.99 -10.55
CA ASN A 37 5.79 4.93 -11.52
C ASN A 37 4.97 5.10 -12.80
N ALA A 38 3.75 5.59 -12.68
CA ALA A 38 2.85 5.88 -13.78
C ALA A 38 2.90 7.36 -14.11
N ASP A 39 2.80 7.69 -15.39
CA ASP A 39 2.90 9.07 -15.86
C ASP A 39 1.70 9.88 -15.33
N LEU A 40 1.93 10.87 -14.48
CA LEU A 40 0.90 11.73 -13.87
C LEU A 40 -0.08 12.28 -14.92
N SER A 41 0.46 12.56 -16.12
CA SER A 41 -0.22 13.06 -17.32
C SER A 41 -1.30 12.12 -17.86
N THR A 42 -1.17 10.83 -17.59
CA THR A 42 -2.06 9.76 -18.11
C THR A 42 -2.78 9.00 -17.00
N THR A 43 -2.30 9.12 -15.77
CA THR A 43 -2.79 8.37 -14.64
C THR A 43 -4.06 9.01 -14.09
N THR A 44 -5.21 8.42 -14.42
CA THR A 44 -6.52 8.93 -13.99
C THR A 44 -6.91 8.45 -12.59
N LYS A 45 -7.78 9.21 -11.91
CA LYS A 45 -8.41 8.81 -10.63
C LYS A 45 -9.00 7.39 -10.64
N LYS A 46 -9.51 6.94 -11.80
CA LYS A 46 -10.03 5.58 -11.97
C LYS A 46 -8.92 4.52 -11.97
N ALA A 47 -7.81 4.77 -12.66
CA ALA A 47 -6.69 3.84 -12.72
C ALA A 47 -6.05 3.64 -11.35
N ILE A 48 -5.82 4.73 -10.60
CA ILE A 48 -5.23 4.68 -9.26
C ILE A 48 -6.08 3.87 -8.31
N ARG A 49 -7.40 4.09 -8.30
CA ARG A 49 -8.31 3.32 -7.45
C ARG A 49 -8.31 1.83 -7.81
N ALA A 50 -8.33 1.51 -9.09
CA ALA A 50 -8.30 0.12 -9.56
C ALA A 50 -6.98 -0.56 -9.15
N GLN A 51 -5.85 0.13 -9.34
CA GLN A 51 -4.53 -0.37 -8.96
C GLN A 51 -4.42 -0.59 -7.46
N LEU A 52 -4.85 0.37 -6.63
CA LEU A 52 -4.85 0.20 -5.17
C LEU A 52 -5.73 -0.97 -4.71
N ALA A 53 -6.94 -1.10 -5.26
CA ALA A 53 -7.83 -2.19 -4.90
C ALA A 53 -7.25 -3.56 -5.29
N GLN A 54 -6.50 -3.63 -6.39
CA GLN A 54 -5.75 -4.81 -6.81
C GLN A 54 -4.56 -5.08 -5.87
N ASP A 55 -3.76 -4.05 -5.55
CA ASP A 55 -2.54 -4.15 -4.73
C ASP A 55 -2.85 -4.65 -3.31
N PHE A 56 -3.88 -4.08 -2.69
CA PHE A 56 -4.31 -4.44 -1.34
C PHE A 56 -5.29 -5.60 -1.31
N ASN A 57 -5.73 -6.09 -2.48
CA ASN A 57 -6.75 -7.12 -2.64
C ASN A 57 -8.00 -6.86 -1.76
N VAL A 58 -8.41 -5.59 -1.68
CA VAL A 58 -9.50 -5.11 -0.82
C VAL A 58 -10.32 -4.05 -1.54
N ASP A 59 -11.62 -4.01 -1.26
CA ASP A 59 -12.47 -2.96 -1.77
C ASP A 59 -12.19 -1.64 -1.03
N LEU A 60 -11.60 -0.69 -1.74
CA LEU A 60 -11.34 0.67 -1.25
C LEU A 60 -12.50 1.63 -1.56
N SER A 61 -13.71 1.14 -1.85
CA SER A 61 -14.84 2.01 -2.20
C SER A 61 -15.23 2.92 -1.05
N ALA A 62 -15.07 2.49 0.20
CA ALA A 62 -15.26 3.33 1.39
C ALA A 62 -14.27 4.50 1.45
N LYS A 63 -13.06 4.33 0.90
CA LYS A 63 -12.00 5.36 0.84
C LYS A 63 -11.85 5.99 -0.55
N LYS A 64 -12.82 5.80 -1.45
CA LYS A 64 -12.75 6.36 -2.82
C LYS A 64 -12.59 7.88 -2.83
N GLU A 65 -13.27 8.57 -1.92
CA GLU A 65 -13.23 10.03 -1.81
C GLU A 65 -11.89 10.49 -1.27
N PHE A 66 -11.34 9.77 -0.29
CA PHE A 66 -10.00 10.01 0.23
C PHE A 66 -8.95 9.85 -0.85
N ILE A 67 -8.95 8.73 -1.58
CA ILE A 67 -8.05 8.50 -2.72
C ILE A 67 -8.19 9.63 -3.75
N SER A 68 -9.42 9.99 -4.11
CA SER A 68 -9.65 11.07 -5.06
C SER A 68 -9.07 12.40 -4.58
N LYS A 69 -9.19 12.73 -3.29
CA LYS A 69 -8.61 13.95 -2.70
C LYS A 69 -7.09 13.91 -2.71
N VAL A 70 -6.48 12.77 -2.33
CA VAL A 70 -5.02 12.61 -2.35
C VAL A 70 -4.48 12.82 -3.77
N VAL A 71 -5.14 12.24 -4.77
CA VAL A 71 -4.76 12.40 -6.18
C VAL A 71 -4.92 13.85 -6.64
N ASP A 72 -6.05 14.49 -6.33
CA ASP A 72 -6.27 15.91 -6.65
C ASP A 72 -5.21 16.80 -5.99
N GLN A 73 -4.86 16.56 -4.72
CA GLN A 73 -3.81 17.30 -4.00
C GLN A 73 -2.44 17.17 -4.68
N MET A 74 -2.10 15.98 -5.17
CA MET A 74 -0.85 15.74 -5.89
C MET A 74 -0.82 16.41 -7.28
N LEU A 75 -1.98 16.53 -7.94
CA LEU A 75 -2.12 17.18 -9.25
C LEU A 75 -2.23 18.71 -9.17
N ILE A 76 -2.96 19.24 -8.19
CA ILE A 76 -3.19 20.69 -7.99
C ILE A 76 -1.93 21.40 -7.48
N GLY A 77 -1.03 20.68 -6.80
CA GLY A 77 0.15 21.25 -6.15
C GLY A 77 1.42 21.37 -6.99
N SER A 78 1.34 21.33 -8.32
CA SER A 78 2.51 21.45 -9.23
C SER A 78 2.50 22.76 -10.01
#